data_AF-A0A936PVP9-F1
#
_entry.id   AF-A0A936PVP9-F1
#
_cell.length_a   1.000
_cell.length_b   1.000
_cell.length_c   1.000
_cell.angle_alpha   90.00
_cell.angle_beta   90.00
_cell.angle_gamma   90.00
#
_symmetry.space_group_name_H-M   'P 1'
#
loop_
_entity.id
_entity.type
_entity.pdbx_description
1 polymer ?
#
loop_
_entity_poly.entity_id
_entity_poly.type
_entity_poly.pdbx_seq_one_letter_code
_entity_poly.pdbx_strand_id
1 'polypeptide(L)'
;MSPCRDLTTWLSTSRPSLLRRLRHRFPRVCASGIEDAAQEAALTTVRLNKTPGSCVQRAWERSAEDLERLVFTFAWRSLRGELRRGARRGHFHPDGVTGHRDAAAQVEAQDTLRRARRLIPDAAQIHAPRTAPALSAALEDRLRTGDDDLAVAIRHGVHRSVLCRARRWILTSLVGEPSLRRL
;
A
#
# COMPACT_ATOMS: atom_id res chain seq x y z
N MET A 1 21.23 -8.53 38.11
CA MET A 1 20.14 -7.67 37.61
C MET A 1 20.79 -6.55 36.79
N SER A 2 20.85 -6.67 35.47
CA SER A 2 21.49 -5.65 34.62
C SER A 2 20.59 -4.41 34.50
N PRO A 3 21.18 -3.20 34.50
CA PRO A 3 20.43 -1.97 34.59
C PRO A 3 19.53 -1.81 33.37
N CYS A 4 18.26 -1.50 33.65
CA CYS A 4 17.23 -1.19 32.66
C CYS A 4 17.78 -0.28 31.55
N ARG A 5 18.02 -0.86 30.36
CA ARG A 5 18.04 -0.05 29.14
C ARG A 5 16.63 0.51 28.99
N ASP A 6 16.50 1.83 28.97
CA ASP A 6 15.25 2.48 28.60
C ASP A 6 14.70 1.84 27.32
N LEU A 7 13.40 1.55 27.30
CA LEU A 7 12.71 0.95 26.16
C LEU A 7 12.96 1.74 24.87
N THR A 8 13.07 3.08 24.96
CA THR A 8 13.38 3.95 23.82
C THR A 8 14.80 3.73 23.30
N THR A 9 15.77 3.54 24.21
CA THR A 9 17.16 3.20 23.88
C THR A 9 17.24 1.84 23.21
N TRP A 10 16.49 0.86 23.75
CA TRP A 10 16.41 -0.47 23.14
C TRP A 10 15.81 -0.41 21.74
N LEU A 11 14.71 0.31 21.53
CA LEU A 11 14.07 0.49 20.22
C LEU A 11 15.01 1.14 19.20
N SER A 12 15.78 2.14 19.63
CA SER A 12 16.76 2.81 18.77
C SER A 12 17.89 1.87 18.35
N THR A 13 18.36 1.04 19.28
CA THR A 13 19.44 0.08 19.05
C THR A 13 18.98 -1.12 18.20
N SER A 14 17.74 -1.58 18.37
CA SER A 14 17.19 -2.74 17.66
C SER A 14 16.67 -2.41 16.26
N ARG A 15 16.46 -1.10 15.94
CA ARG A 15 15.94 -0.63 14.65
C ARG A 15 16.67 -1.20 13.43
N PRO A 16 18.02 -1.24 13.35
CA PRO A 16 18.70 -1.81 12.18
C PRO A 16 18.39 -3.28 11.94
N SER A 17 18.30 -4.09 13.01
CA SER A 17 17.93 -5.52 12.92
C SER A 17 16.49 -5.68 12.42
N LEU A 18 15.57 -4.89 12.96
CA LEU A 18 14.17 -4.86 12.57
C LEU A 18 14.01 -4.52 11.08
N LEU A 19 14.66 -3.44 10.61
CA LEU A 19 14.60 -3.00 9.21
C LEU A 19 15.16 -4.07 8.26
N ARG A 20 16.29 -4.68 8.60
CA ARG A 20 16.89 -5.78 7.82
C ARG A 20 15.92 -6.97 7.70
N ARG A 21 15.30 -7.37 8.81
CA ARG A 21 14.33 -8.47 8.84
C ARG A 21 13.07 -8.17 8.03
N LEU A 22 12.56 -6.94 8.11
CA LEU A 22 11.42 -6.49 7.31
C LEU A 22 11.75 -6.46 5.82
N ARG A 23 12.92 -5.93 5.42
CA ARG A 23 13.39 -5.92 4.02
C ARG A 23 13.48 -7.32 3.43
N HIS A 24 14.05 -8.26 4.18
CA HIS A 24 14.14 -9.65 3.74
C HIS A 24 12.75 -10.26 3.51
N ARG A 25 11.76 -9.90 4.32
CA ARG A 25 10.44 -10.50 4.28
C ARG A 25 9.47 -9.81 3.31
N PHE A 26 9.71 -8.54 3.02
CA PHE A 26 8.90 -7.71 2.13
C PHE A 26 9.82 -7.08 1.05
N PRO A 27 10.43 -7.90 0.17
CA PRO A 27 11.46 -7.44 -0.76
C PRO A 27 10.94 -6.44 -1.81
N ARG A 28 9.62 -6.38 -2.03
CA ARG A 28 8.98 -5.50 -3.01
C ARG A 28 8.47 -4.19 -2.41
N VAL A 29 8.62 -3.98 -1.10
CA VAL A 29 8.18 -2.74 -0.45
C VAL A 29 9.34 -1.76 -0.46
N CYS A 30 9.04 -0.50 -0.80
CA CYS A 30 10.04 0.56 -0.80
C CYS A 30 10.61 0.79 0.62
N ALA A 31 11.84 1.33 0.67
CA ALA A 31 12.51 1.60 1.94
C ALA A 31 11.68 2.50 2.88
N SER A 32 10.98 3.50 2.33
CA SER A 32 10.12 4.40 3.10
C SER A 32 8.96 3.66 3.77
N GLY A 33 8.24 2.79 3.04
CA GLY A 33 7.14 2.01 3.64
C GLY A 33 7.64 1.04 4.74
N ILE A 34 8.86 0.53 4.60
CA ILE A 34 9.49 -0.28 5.66
C ILE A 34 9.85 0.58 6.88
N GLU A 35 10.37 1.79 6.66
CA GLU A 35 10.69 2.73 7.73
C GLU A 35 9.44 3.23 8.47
N ASP A 36 8.38 3.54 7.75
CA ASP A 36 7.08 3.93 8.31
C ASP A 36 6.49 2.82 9.18
N ALA A 37 6.53 1.57 8.71
CA ALA A 37 6.07 0.44 9.50
C ALA A 37 6.92 0.18 10.75
N ALA A 38 8.24 0.37 10.67
CA ALA A 38 9.13 0.27 11.83
C ALA A 38 8.85 1.39 12.84
N GLN A 39 8.59 2.62 12.36
CA GLN A 39 8.23 3.75 13.21
C GLN A 39 6.86 3.55 13.88
N GLU A 40 5.85 3.09 13.15
CA GLU A 40 4.53 2.78 13.71
C GLU A 40 4.60 1.66 14.75
N ALA A 41 5.45 0.66 14.53
CA ALA A 41 5.71 -0.39 15.52
C ALA A 41 6.35 0.17 16.79
N ALA A 42 7.35 1.05 16.68
CA ALA A 42 7.97 1.69 17.83
C ALA A 42 6.96 2.55 18.61
N LEU A 43 6.14 3.35 17.92
CA LEU A 43 5.07 4.15 18.54
C LEU A 43 4.03 3.26 19.24
N THR A 44 3.61 2.17 18.60
CA THR A 44 2.68 1.19 19.19
C THR A 44 3.27 0.58 20.47
N THR A 45 4.54 0.20 20.43
CA THR A 45 5.25 -0.35 21.58
C THR A 45 5.31 0.64 22.74
N VAL A 46 5.69 1.90 22.48
CA VAL A 46 5.74 2.95 23.51
C VAL A 46 4.35 3.25 24.09
N ARG A 47 3.31 3.31 23.24
CA ARG A 47 1.93 3.53 23.69
C ARG A 47 1.45 2.41 24.62
N LEU A 48 1.65 1.15 24.22
CA LEU A 48 1.22 -0.01 25.01
C LEU A 48 2.03 -0.19 26.28
N ASN A 49 3.31 0.21 26.30
CA ASN A 49 4.14 0.14 27.50
C ASN A 49 3.62 1.03 28.64
N LYS A 50 2.88 2.10 28.33
CA LYS A 50 2.24 2.96 29.34
C LYS A 50 1.06 2.27 30.05
N THR A 51 0.55 1.18 29.49
CA THR A 51 -0.57 0.42 30.07
C THR A 51 -0.02 -0.71 30.95
N PRO A 52 -0.32 -0.72 32.26
CA PRO A 52 0.10 -1.80 33.15
C PRO A 52 -0.39 -3.17 32.68
N GLY A 53 0.48 -4.19 32.72
CA GLY A 53 0.14 -5.56 32.32
C GLY A 53 -0.02 -5.76 30.81
N SER A 54 0.39 -4.78 29.99
CA SER A 54 0.35 -4.90 28.54
C SER A 54 1.19 -6.07 28.02
N CYS A 55 0.93 -6.50 26.79
CA CYS A 55 1.77 -7.49 26.12
C CYS A 55 3.22 -7.02 25.95
N VAL A 56 3.45 -5.71 25.84
CA VAL A 56 4.80 -5.13 25.74
C VAL A 56 5.54 -5.28 27.06
N GLN A 57 4.91 -4.90 28.18
CA GLN A 57 5.52 -5.04 29.49
C GLN A 57 5.85 -6.51 29.81
N ARG A 58 4.90 -7.42 29.55
CA ARG A 58 5.12 -8.86 29.73
C ARG A 58 6.22 -9.42 28.83
N ALA A 59 6.32 -8.96 27.58
CA ALA A 59 7.39 -9.40 26.69
C ALA A 59 8.76 -8.88 27.17
N TRP A 60 8.80 -7.63 27.62
CA TRP A 60 10.00 -6.98 28.16
C TRP A 60 10.52 -7.67 29.43
N GLU A 61 9.64 -8.04 30.34
CA GLU A 61 9.97 -8.76 31.57
C GLU A 61 10.50 -10.18 31.30
N ARG A 62 10.12 -10.80 30.17
CA ARG A 62 10.58 -12.15 29.80
C ARG A 62 11.94 -12.12 29.13
N SER A 63 12.08 -11.39 28.02
CA SER A 63 13.35 -11.31 27.29
C SER A 63 13.35 -10.21 26.23
N ALA A 64 14.54 -9.73 25.88
CA ALA A 64 14.72 -8.81 24.76
C ALA A 64 14.28 -9.43 23.41
N GLU A 65 14.46 -10.74 23.25
CA GLU A 65 14.06 -11.48 22.05
C GLU A 65 12.54 -11.54 21.88
N ASP A 66 11.80 -11.73 22.98
CA ASP A 66 10.34 -11.73 22.94
C ASP A 66 9.80 -10.34 22.61
N LEU A 67 10.43 -9.29 23.14
CA LEU A 67 10.09 -7.93 22.72
C LEU A 67 10.39 -7.71 21.24
N GLU A 68 11.54 -8.18 20.72
CA GLU A 68 11.87 -8.08 19.30
C GLU A 68 10.85 -8.78 18.41
N ARG A 69 10.43 -9.99 18.79
CA ARG A 69 9.37 -10.73 18.08
C ARG A 69 8.05 -9.96 18.09
N LEU A 70 7.69 -9.34 19.21
CA LEU A 70 6.46 -8.56 19.34
C LEU A 70 6.49 -7.29 18.49
N VAL A 71 7.59 -6.53 18.55
CA VAL A 71 7.80 -5.31 17.75
C VAL A 71 7.80 -5.64 16.26
N PHE A 72 8.47 -6.73 15.85
CA PHE A 72 8.41 -7.22 14.48
C PHE A 72 6.98 -7.55 14.06
N THR A 73 6.18 -8.16 14.95
CA THR A 73 4.77 -8.48 14.68
C THR A 73 3.93 -7.21 14.49
N PHE A 74 4.18 -6.15 15.25
CA PHE A 74 3.51 -4.86 15.04
C PHE A 74 3.88 -4.25 13.68
N ALA A 75 5.18 -4.20 13.35
CA ALA A 75 5.64 -3.66 12.07
C ALA A 75 5.07 -4.45 10.89
N TRP A 76 5.11 -5.78 10.97
CA TRP A 76 4.53 -6.67 9.98
C TRP A 76 3.03 -6.41 9.77
N ARG A 77 2.27 -6.27 10.86
CA ARG A 77 0.81 -6.02 10.80
C ARG A 77 0.50 -4.66 10.20
N SER A 78 1.28 -3.64 10.55
CA SER A 78 1.15 -2.30 9.96
C SER A 78 1.36 -2.37 8.43
N LEU A 79 2.49 -2.95 8.01
CA LEU A 79 2.86 -3.08 6.60
C LEU A 79 1.84 -3.89 5.81
N ARG A 80 1.37 -5.03 6.34
CA ARG A 80 0.29 -5.80 5.70
C ARG A 80 -1.02 -5.03 5.62
N GLY A 81 -1.34 -4.24 6.64
CA GLY A 81 -2.52 -3.39 6.67
C GLY A 81 -2.46 -2.32 5.58
N GLU A 82 -1.32 -1.67 5.42
CA GLU A 82 -1.05 -0.72 4.34
C GLU A 82 -1.12 -1.35 2.96
N LEU A 83 -0.46 -2.50 2.74
CA LEU A 83 -0.54 -3.21 1.47
C LEU A 83 -1.98 -3.61 1.13
N ARG A 84 -2.76 -4.07 2.10
CA ARG A 84 -4.20 -4.37 1.91
C ARG A 84 -5.00 -3.11 1.60
N ARG A 85 -4.72 -1.99 2.27
CA ARG A 85 -5.39 -0.71 2.03
C ARG A 85 -5.01 -0.13 0.66
N GLY A 86 -3.73 -0.21 0.27
CA GLY A 86 -3.24 0.16 -1.05
C GLY A 86 -3.88 -0.67 -2.16
N ALA A 87 -3.92 -1.99 -2.00
CA ALA A 87 -4.59 -2.90 -2.92
C ALA A 87 -6.09 -2.60 -3.06
N ARG A 88 -6.77 -2.25 -1.95
CA ARG A 88 -8.20 -1.87 -1.97
C ARG A 88 -8.44 -0.48 -2.57
N ARG A 89 -7.51 0.43 -2.38
CA ARG A 89 -7.63 1.81 -2.90
C ARG A 89 -7.43 1.87 -4.41
N GLY A 90 -6.73 0.91 -5.01
CA GLY A 90 -6.60 0.80 -6.47
C GLY A 90 -6.13 2.12 -7.11
N HIS A 91 -5.32 2.89 -6.38
CA HIS A 91 -4.85 4.18 -6.85
C HIS A 91 -3.69 3.94 -7.81
N PHE A 92 -4.03 3.92 -9.09
CA PHE A 92 -3.10 4.33 -10.14
C PHE A 92 -2.89 5.82 -9.99
N HIS A 93 -1.95 6.22 -9.13
CA HIS A 93 -1.49 7.59 -9.07
C HIS A 93 -0.21 7.69 -9.90
N PRO A 94 -0.11 8.61 -10.88
CA PRO A 94 1.14 8.84 -11.60
C PRO A 94 2.27 9.26 -10.65
N ASP A 95 1.97 10.00 -9.58
CA ASP A 95 2.98 10.28 -8.53
C ASP A 95 3.43 9.07 -7.70
N GLY A 96 2.66 7.97 -7.68
CA GLY A 96 3.15 6.70 -7.16
C GLY A 96 4.24 6.07 -8.02
N VAL A 97 4.28 6.43 -9.32
CA VAL A 97 5.27 5.97 -10.31
C VAL A 97 6.56 6.78 -10.24
N THR A 98 6.49 8.05 -9.84
CA THR A 98 7.67 8.94 -9.72
C THR A 98 8.27 8.98 -8.31
N GLY A 99 7.53 8.55 -7.28
CA GLY A 99 8.01 8.50 -5.89
C GLY A 99 8.89 7.30 -5.52
N HIS A 100 9.00 6.29 -6.39
CA HIS A 100 9.88 5.14 -6.16
C HIS A 100 11.33 5.48 -6.51
N ARG A 101 12.26 5.41 -5.54
CA ARG A 101 13.72 5.56 -5.80
C ARG A 101 14.34 4.38 -6.58
N ASP A 102 13.56 3.33 -6.85
CA ASP A 102 13.99 2.15 -7.58
C ASP A 102 13.53 2.24 -9.04
N ALA A 103 14.50 2.36 -9.96
CA ALA A 103 14.24 2.48 -11.39
C ALA A 103 13.44 1.29 -11.96
N ALA A 104 13.60 0.08 -11.40
CA ALA A 104 12.83 -1.08 -11.84
C ALA A 104 11.34 -0.93 -11.53
N ALA A 105 11.01 -0.41 -10.34
CA ALA A 105 9.63 -0.16 -9.92
C ALA A 105 8.98 0.98 -10.74
N GLN A 106 9.76 2.00 -11.10
CA GLN A 106 9.28 3.08 -11.98
C GLN A 106 8.94 2.54 -13.39
N VAL A 107 9.79 1.68 -13.95
CA VAL A 107 9.55 1.04 -15.26
C VAL A 107 8.32 0.14 -15.23
N GLU A 108 8.17 -0.69 -14.20
CA GLU A 108 7.00 -1.57 -14.05
C GLU A 108 5.70 -0.74 -13.93
N ALA A 109 5.73 0.35 -13.17
CA ALA A 109 4.56 1.20 -12.99
C ALA A 109 4.24 2.04 -14.26
N GLN A 110 5.25 2.46 -15.03
CA GLN A 110 5.03 3.05 -16.36
C GLN A 110 4.45 2.04 -17.35
N ASP A 111 4.92 0.80 -17.35
CA ASP A 111 4.38 -0.24 -18.22
C ASP A 111 2.93 -0.58 -17.85
N THR A 112 2.63 -0.65 -16.55
CA THR A 112 1.26 -0.86 -16.07
C THR A 112 0.34 0.30 -16.45
N LEU A 113 0.80 1.56 -16.36
CA LEU A 113 0.03 2.72 -16.83
C LEU A 113 -0.20 2.68 -18.35
N ARG A 114 0.81 2.29 -19.14
CA ARG A 114 0.67 2.14 -20.60
C ARG A 114 -0.37 1.07 -20.95
N ARG A 115 -0.32 -0.09 -20.27
CA ARG A 115 -1.31 -1.15 -20.45
C ARG A 115 -2.71 -0.69 -20.02
N ALA A 116 -2.83 0.04 -18.91
CA ALA A 116 -4.09 0.59 -18.44
C ALA A 116 -4.71 1.54 -19.49
N ARG A 117 -3.91 2.42 -20.09
CA ARG A 117 -4.36 3.34 -21.14
C ARG A 117 -4.87 2.62 -22.38
N ARG A 118 -4.22 1.52 -22.79
CA ARG A 118 -4.67 0.71 -23.93
C ARG A 118 -6.05 0.08 -23.72
N LEU A 119 -6.44 -0.17 -22.47
CA LEU A 119 -7.73 -0.77 -22.11
C LEU A 119 -8.87 0.26 -21.95
N ILE A 120 -8.57 1.56 -21.98
CA ILE A 120 -9.58 2.61 -21.79
C ILE A 120 -10.65 2.61 -22.89
N PRO A 121 -10.30 2.53 -24.20
CA PRO A 121 -11.31 2.48 -25.25
C PRO A 121 -12.27 1.29 -25.08
N ASP A 122 -11.73 0.11 -24.76
CA ASP A 122 -12.52 -1.10 -24.55
C ASP A 122 -13.44 -0.97 -23.34
N ALA A 123 -12.92 -0.48 -22.21
CA ALA A 123 -13.71 -0.27 -21.00
C ALA A 123 -14.84 0.74 -21.23
N ALA A 124 -14.58 1.78 -22.01
CA ALA A 124 -15.59 2.78 -22.36
C ALA A 124 -16.68 2.21 -23.27
N GLN A 125 -16.29 1.42 -24.27
CA GLN A 125 -17.22 0.76 -25.18
C GLN A 125 -18.09 -0.28 -24.47
N ILE A 126 -17.54 -1.04 -23.52
CA ILE A 126 -18.27 -2.07 -22.76
C ILE A 126 -19.27 -1.42 -21.80
N HIS A 127 -18.86 -0.39 -21.05
CA HIS A 127 -19.64 0.11 -19.92
C HIS A 127 -20.52 1.32 -20.24
N ALA A 128 -20.21 2.07 -21.30
CA ALA A 128 -21.01 3.20 -21.73
C ALA A 128 -20.85 3.49 -23.24
N PRO A 129 -21.31 2.60 -24.13
CA PRO A 129 -21.07 2.74 -25.58
C PRO A 129 -21.59 4.06 -26.16
N ARG A 130 -22.70 4.58 -25.63
CA ARG A 130 -23.30 5.86 -26.09
C ARG A 130 -22.53 7.09 -25.65
N THR A 131 -21.76 7.00 -24.57
CA THR A 131 -20.97 8.11 -24.02
C THR A 131 -19.50 7.71 -23.91
N ALA A 132 -19.06 6.77 -24.76
CA ALA A 132 -17.72 6.21 -24.73
C ALA A 132 -16.63 7.30 -24.81
N PRO A 133 -16.73 8.34 -25.66
CA PRO A 133 -15.74 9.42 -25.68
C PRO A 133 -15.61 10.15 -24.33
N ALA A 134 -16.73 10.47 -23.67
CA ALA A 134 -16.74 11.15 -22.38
C ALA A 134 -16.20 10.25 -21.25
N LEU A 135 -16.53 8.96 -21.28
CA LEU A 135 -16.02 7.99 -20.33
C LEU A 135 -14.52 7.72 -20.52
N SER A 136 -14.04 7.64 -21.76
CA SER A 136 -12.61 7.54 -22.06
C SER A 136 -11.84 8.76 -21.54
N ALA A 137 -12.33 9.97 -21.83
CA ALA A 137 -11.73 11.20 -21.33
C ALA A 137 -11.70 11.25 -19.78
N ALA A 138 -12.79 10.82 -19.13
CA ALA A 138 -12.85 10.72 -17.67
C ALA A 138 -11.83 9.70 -17.11
N LEU A 139 -11.68 8.54 -17.73
CA LEU A 139 -10.70 7.52 -17.30
C LEU A 139 -9.26 8.00 -17.49
N GLU A 140 -8.96 8.68 -18.61
CA GLU A 140 -7.64 9.27 -18.85
C GLU A 140 -7.31 10.38 -17.86
N ASP A 141 -8.28 11.27 -17.60
CA ASP A 141 -8.12 12.34 -16.62
C ASP A 141 -7.90 11.77 -15.21
N ARG A 142 -8.67 10.75 -14.82
CA ARG A 142 -8.52 10.04 -13.56
C ARG A 142 -7.13 9.42 -13.39
N LEU A 143 -6.57 8.84 -14.46
CA LEU A 143 -5.21 8.28 -14.46
C LEU A 143 -4.13 9.36 -14.43
N ARG A 144 -4.43 10.56 -14.96
CA ARG A 144 -3.48 11.67 -15.03
C ARG A 144 -3.44 12.48 -13.74
N THR A 145 -4.59 12.77 -13.13
CA THR A 145 -4.69 13.65 -11.95
C THR A 145 -4.71 12.91 -10.63
N GLY A 146 -5.15 11.65 -10.61
CA GLY A 146 -5.30 10.91 -9.36
C GLY A 146 -6.55 11.26 -8.54
N ASP A 147 -7.34 12.24 -8.98
CA ASP A 147 -8.54 12.80 -8.30
C ASP A 147 -9.59 11.74 -7.92
N ASP A 148 -10.48 12.04 -6.97
CA ASP A 148 -11.59 11.12 -6.64
C ASP A 148 -12.53 10.85 -7.82
N ASP A 149 -13.07 9.63 -7.89
CA ASP A 149 -13.96 9.20 -8.98
C ASP A 149 -15.21 10.10 -9.09
N LEU A 150 -15.71 10.68 -7.99
CA LEU A 150 -16.83 11.63 -8.03
C LEU A 150 -16.44 12.96 -8.69
N ALA A 151 -15.28 13.51 -8.35
CA ALA A 151 -14.81 14.78 -8.89
C ALA A 151 -14.57 14.69 -10.40
N VAL A 152 -13.95 13.60 -10.85
CA VAL A 152 -13.74 13.33 -12.28
C VAL A 152 -15.08 13.09 -12.99
N ALA A 153 -15.99 12.32 -12.38
CA ALA A 153 -17.29 12.04 -12.96
C ALA A 153 -18.10 13.32 -13.24
N ILE A 154 -18.10 14.27 -12.29
CA ILE A 154 -18.76 15.57 -12.46
C ILE A 154 -18.10 16.38 -13.58
N ARG A 155 -16.75 16.45 -13.60
CA ARG A 155 -15.98 17.23 -14.59
C ARG A 155 -16.27 16.81 -16.05
N HIS A 156 -16.47 15.51 -16.27
CA HIS A 156 -16.68 14.94 -17.61
C HIS A 156 -18.14 14.58 -17.91
N GLY A 157 -19.07 14.92 -17.02
CA GLY A 157 -20.51 14.65 -17.21
C GLY A 157 -20.84 13.16 -17.30
N VAL A 158 -20.06 12.29 -16.64
CA VAL A 158 -20.30 10.84 -16.61
C VAL A 158 -20.86 10.41 -15.26
N HIS A 159 -21.66 9.34 -15.25
CA HIS A 159 -22.17 8.82 -13.99
C HIS A 159 -21.05 8.13 -13.20
N ARG A 160 -20.86 8.50 -11.93
CA ARG A 160 -19.80 7.96 -11.07
C ARG A 160 -19.77 6.43 -11.06
N SER A 161 -20.93 5.78 -10.97
CA SER A 161 -20.99 4.31 -10.94
C SER A 161 -20.45 3.65 -12.21
N VAL A 162 -20.61 4.29 -13.37
CA VAL A 162 -20.11 3.81 -14.66
C VAL A 162 -18.59 3.96 -14.71
N LEU A 163 -18.06 5.12 -14.31
CA LEU A 163 -16.62 5.36 -14.18
C LEU A 163 -15.96 4.34 -13.24
N CYS A 164 -16.56 4.08 -12.08
CA CYS A 164 -16.07 3.09 -11.13
C CYS A 164 -16.08 1.65 -11.69
N ARG A 165 -17.11 1.26 -12.46
CA ARG A 165 -17.19 -0.07 -13.09
C ARG A 165 -16.11 -0.24 -14.16
N ALA A 166 -15.97 0.73 -15.06
CA ALA A 166 -14.96 0.72 -16.11
C ALA A 166 -13.54 0.69 -15.52
N ARG A 167 -13.28 1.50 -14.48
CA ARG A 167 -11.99 1.45 -13.76
C ARG A 167 -11.73 0.07 -13.17
N ARG A 168 -12.69 -0.53 -12.47
CA ARG A 168 -12.53 -1.88 -11.90
C ARG A 168 -12.27 -2.93 -12.98
N TRP A 169 -12.94 -2.82 -14.12
CA TRP A 169 -12.72 -3.73 -15.24
C TRP A 169 -11.27 -3.62 -15.74
N ILE A 170 -10.75 -2.41 -15.96
CA ILE A 170 -9.34 -2.20 -16.35
C ILE A 170 -8.39 -2.83 -15.31
N LEU A 171 -8.65 -2.61 -14.01
CA LEU A 171 -7.84 -3.20 -12.94
C LEU A 171 -7.81 -4.73 -12.98
N THR A 172 -8.97 -5.36 -13.15
CA THR A 172 -9.08 -6.82 -13.25
C THR A 172 -8.35 -7.35 -14.48
N SER A 173 -8.49 -6.67 -15.63
CA SER A 173 -7.82 -7.03 -16.88
C SER A 173 -6.29 -6.90 -16.80
N LEU A 174 -5.77 -5.98 -16.00
CA LEU A 174 -4.32 -5.81 -15.77
C LEU A 174 -3.72 -6.87 -14.85
N VAL A 175 -4.46 -7.30 -13.83
CA VAL A 175 -3.98 -8.28 -12.83
C VAL A 175 -4.11 -9.73 -13.36
N GLY A 176 -4.92 -9.91 -14.41
CA GLY A 176 -5.37 -11.22 -14.88
C GLY A 176 -6.45 -11.76 -13.95
N GLU A 177 -7.47 -12.41 -14.51
CA GLU A 177 -8.52 -13.02 -13.73
C GLU A 177 -7.96 -13.98 -12.66
N PRO A 178 -8.41 -13.90 -11.40
CA PRO A 178 -8.10 -14.91 -10.38
C PRO A 178 -8.61 -16.32 -10.74
N SER A 179 -9.47 -16.45 -11.76
CA SER A 179 -10.09 -17.70 -12.22
C SER A 179 -9.14 -18.69 -12.90
N LEU A 180 -7.92 -18.28 -13.28
CA LEU A 180 -6.98 -19.13 -14.04
C LEU A 180 -5.67 -19.46 -13.31
N ARG A 181 -5.60 -19.25 -11.98
CA ARG A 181 -4.48 -19.75 -11.15
C ARG A 181 -4.83 -21.06 -10.42
N ARG A 182 -5.43 -22.00 -11.16
CA ARG A 182 -5.46 -23.42 -10.81
C ARG A 182 -5.23 -24.24 -12.08
N LEU A 183 -3.98 -24.26 -12.54
CA LEU A 183 -3.30 -25.42 -13.14
C LEU A 183 -1.82 -25.28 -12.78
#